data_AF-L1LCK1-F1
#
_entry.id   AF-L1LCK1-F1
#
_cell.length_a   1.000
_cell.length_b   1.000
_cell.length_c   1.000
_cell.angle_alpha   90.00
_cell.angle_beta   90.00
_cell.angle_gamma   90.00
#
_symmetry.space_group_name_H-M   'P 1'
#
loop_
_entity.id
_entity.type
_entity.pdbx_description
1 polymer ?
#
loop_
_entity_poly.entity_id
_entity_poly.type
_entity_poly.pdbx_seq_one_letter_code
_entity_poly.pdbx_strand_id
1 'polypeptide(L)'
;MRIACLLCFVTLLRLCSADCNWFSSCVGRNKKKCPSVVNSVDKSTLDISNPDQSIARLNSTDGKYKLYIPKDGNVITKVVDGTLTIWEGQENEGCKYIKVTLNNNQPRHVFIFTKGSVENLKYFDKNGNEWKEGGRPRDSSTDNQTQNSESTKSEKGTNNDNSEHNRSKPESI
;
A
#
# COMPACT_ATOMS: atom_id res chain seq x y z
N MET A 1 6.09 19.71 55.09
CA MET A 1 5.85 18.36 54.52
C MET A 1 6.46 18.33 53.12
N ARG A 2 7.55 17.56 52.98
CA ARG A 2 8.09 16.89 51.77
C ARG A 2 8.04 17.66 50.43
N ILE A 3 8.93 18.64 50.28
CA ILE A 3 9.47 19.01 48.95
C ILE A 3 10.98 18.76 49.00
N ALA A 4 11.33 17.48 49.03
CA ALA A 4 12.69 16.99 48.91
C ALA A 4 12.56 15.58 48.32
N CYS A 5 12.64 15.47 46.99
CA CYS A 5 13.07 14.22 46.34
C CYS A 5 13.17 14.22 44.80
N LEU A 6 12.82 15.28 44.05
CA LEU A 6 12.88 15.20 42.58
C LEU A 6 13.62 16.37 41.91
N LEU A 7 14.67 16.89 42.56
CA LEU A 7 15.68 17.75 41.95
C LEU A 7 17.09 17.15 42.03
N CYS A 8 17.21 15.82 41.88
CA CYS A 8 18.50 15.12 41.96
C CYS A 8 18.72 14.09 40.84
N PHE A 9 18.59 14.48 39.56
CA PHE A 9 19.15 13.68 38.46
C PHE A 9 19.79 14.48 37.31
N VAL A 10 20.01 15.79 37.49
CA VAL A 10 20.57 16.64 36.42
C VAL A 10 22.06 17.00 36.61
N THR A 11 22.75 16.58 37.68
CA THR A 11 24.11 17.15 37.96
C THR A 11 25.15 16.20 38.58
N LEU A 12 25.19 14.90 38.24
CA LEU A 12 26.29 14.02 38.71
C LEU A 12 26.89 13.08 37.65
N LEU A 13 27.27 13.59 36.48
CA LEU A 13 28.37 13.01 35.67
C LEU A 13 29.19 14.09 34.94
N ARG A 14 29.62 15.10 35.71
CA ARG A 14 30.81 15.89 35.37
C ARG A 14 31.61 16.12 36.63
N LEU A 15 32.70 15.37 36.76
CA LEU A 15 34.06 15.85 37.09
C LEU A 15 34.90 14.67 37.56
N CYS A 16 35.78 14.19 36.69
CA CYS A 16 37.16 13.92 37.09
C CYS A 16 38.06 14.25 35.90
N SER A 17 38.83 15.29 36.08
CA SER A 17 39.85 15.82 35.17
C SER A 17 41.18 15.15 35.50
N ALA A 18 41.89 14.63 34.51
CA ALA A 18 43.35 14.55 34.49
C ALA A 18 43.82 14.02 33.13
N ASP A 19 44.63 14.81 32.44
CA ASP A 19 45.42 14.39 31.29
C ASP A 19 46.39 13.28 31.67
N CYS A 20 46.41 12.20 30.87
CA CYS A 20 47.56 11.31 30.77
C CYS A 20 47.81 10.99 29.28
N ASN A 21 48.48 11.91 28.59
CA ASN A 21 49.32 11.57 27.45
C ASN A 21 50.59 10.89 27.97
N TRP A 22 50.69 9.56 27.87
CA TRP A 22 51.97 8.84 27.96
C TRP A 22 51.94 7.63 27.03
N PHE A 23 52.87 7.64 26.07
CA PHE A 23 53.22 6.50 25.23
C PHE A 23 53.38 5.22 26.07
N SER A 24 52.74 4.12 25.69
CA SER A 24 53.44 2.88 25.28
C SER A 24 52.47 1.70 25.10
N SER A 25 52.54 1.10 23.93
CA SER A 25 52.29 -0.31 23.64
C SER A 25 51.05 -1.00 24.22
N CYS A 26 49.99 -1.03 23.40
CA CYS A 26 49.18 -2.23 23.23
C CYS A 26 49.16 -2.60 21.74
N VAL A 27 50.21 -3.29 21.28
CA VAL A 27 50.13 -4.16 20.11
C VAL A 27 49.19 -5.30 20.50
N GLY A 28 47.96 -5.24 20.01
CA GLY A 28 46.93 -6.23 20.32
C GLY A 28 45.79 -6.12 19.33
N ARG A 29 45.97 -6.72 18.15
CA ARG A 29 44.90 -6.91 17.17
C ARG A 29 43.77 -7.70 17.82
N ASN A 30 42.65 -7.03 18.10
CA ASN A 30 41.36 -7.69 18.20
C ASN A 30 40.30 -6.76 17.64
N LYS A 31 39.98 -6.94 16.36
CA LYS A 31 38.88 -6.28 15.66
C LYS A 31 37.55 -6.82 16.22
N LYS A 32 37.18 -6.42 17.44
CA LYS A 32 35.78 -6.50 17.85
C LYS A 32 35.07 -5.39 17.10
N LYS A 33 34.41 -5.79 16.01
CA LYS A 33 33.52 -4.97 15.20
C LYS A 33 32.59 -4.24 16.16
N CYS A 34 32.78 -2.94 16.30
CA CYS A 34 31.77 -2.09 16.93
C CYS A 34 30.46 -2.39 16.20
N PRO A 35 29.33 -2.63 16.90
CA PRO A 35 28.05 -2.59 16.25
C PRO A 35 27.91 -1.17 15.71
N SER A 36 28.24 -0.99 14.43
CA SER A 36 27.81 0.17 13.69
C SER A 36 26.30 0.18 13.87
N VAL A 37 25.79 1.15 14.62
CA VAL A 37 24.41 1.59 14.48
C VAL A 37 24.34 2.05 13.03
N VAL A 38 24.05 1.11 12.14
CA VAL A 38 23.65 1.40 10.79
C VAL A 38 22.34 2.14 11.00
N ASN A 39 22.40 3.47 10.94
CA ASN A 39 21.27 4.29 10.58
C ASN A 39 20.91 3.92 9.12
N SER A 40 20.41 2.70 8.95
CA SER A 40 19.72 2.23 7.78
C SER A 40 18.48 3.09 7.74
N VAL A 41 18.53 4.18 6.98
CA VAL A 41 17.33 4.96 6.65
C VAL A 41 16.32 3.95 6.13
N ASP A 42 15.28 3.71 6.90
CA ASP A 42 14.27 2.72 6.58
C ASP A 42 13.46 3.22 5.39
N LYS A 43 13.77 2.71 4.20
CA LYS A 43 13.12 3.07 2.93
C LYS A 43 11.83 2.29 2.69
N SER A 44 11.26 1.69 3.73
CA SER A 44 10.03 0.91 3.64
C SER A 44 8.75 1.75 3.74
N THR A 45 8.85 2.97 4.28
CA THR A 45 7.69 3.84 4.54
C THR A 45 7.66 5.02 3.57
N LEU A 46 6.55 5.18 2.85
CA LEU A 46 6.29 6.36 2.02
C LEU A 46 5.26 7.27 2.69
N ASP A 47 5.63 8.53 2.93
CA ASP A 47 4.71 9.59 3.32
C ASP A 47 4.18 10.34 2.09
N ILE A 48 2.88 10.31 1.84
CA ILE A 48 2.28 11.01 0.69
C ILE A 48 2.18 12.53 0.88
N SER A 49 2.28 13.01 2.12
CA SER A 49 2.27 14.44 2.48
C SER A 49 3.64 15.08 2.29
N ASN A 50 4.70 14.32 2.57
CA ASN A 50 6.09 14.72 2.40
C ASN A 50 6.91 13.58 1.76
N PRO A 51 6.76 13.34 0.45
CA PRO A 51 7.35 12.18 -0.19
C PRO A 51 8.87 12.28 -0.31
N ASP A 52 9.58 11.30 0.25
CA ASP A 52 11.01 11.14 0.03
C ASP A 52 11.28 10.59 -1.39
N GLN A 53 11.88 11.43 -2.22
CA GLN A 53 12.25 11.09 -3.59
C GLN A 53 13.35 10.00 -3.66
N SER A 54 14.04 9.71 -2.56
CA SER A 54 14.99 8.59 -2.47
C SER A 54 14.28 7.23 -2.43
N ILE A 55 13.02 7.19 -2.00
CA ILE A 55 12.20 5.99 -1.84
C ILE A 55 11.42 5.69 -3.12
N ALA A 56 10.71 6.69 -3.65
CA ALA A 56 9.84 6.55 -4.81
C ALA A 56 10.02 7.69 -5.82
N ARG A 57 9.82 7.38 -7.11
CA ARG A 57 9.64 8.37 -8.17
C ARG A 57 8.20 8.87 -8.15
N LEU A 58 8.01 10.18 -8.31
CA LEU A 58 6.70 10.82 -8.41
C LEU A 58 6.42 11.24 -9.85
N ASN A 59 5.30 10.77 -10.39
CA ASN A 59 4.70 11.27 -11.62
C ASN A 59 3.38 11.95 -11.26
N SER A 60 3.11 13.14 -11.77
CA SER A 60 1.86 13.87 -11.51
C SER A 60 1.27 14.40 -12.81
N THR A 61 -0.05 14.39 -12.92
CA THR A 61 -0.78 14.98 -14.06
C THR A 61 -1.71 16.07 -13.56
N ASP A 62 -1.45 17.32 -13.97
CA ASP A 62 -2.34 18.49 -13.85
C ASP A 62 -3.08 18.66 -12.53
N GLY A 63 -2.45 18.28 -11.40
CA GLY A 63 -3.07 18.33 -10.07
C GLY A 63 -4.24 17.38 -9.85
N LYS A 64 -4.54 16.46 -10.78
CA LYS A 64 -5.64 15.48 -10.64
C LYS A 64 -5.23 14.27 -9.84
N TYR A 65 -4.00 13.77 -10.08
CA TYR A 65 -3.47 12.64 -9.33
C TYR A 65 -1.94 12.69 -9.25
N LYS A 66 -1.42 12.01 -8.22
CA LYS A 66 -0.01 11.68 -8.01
C LYS A 66 0.17 10.18 -8.13
N LEU A 67 1.21 9.75 -8.80
CA LEU A 67 1.59 8.35 -8.97
C LEU A 67 3.00 8.15 -8.42
N TYR A 68 3.11 7.32 -7.38
CA TYR A 68 4.37 6.97 -6.75
C TYR A 68 4.79 5.57 -7.19
N ILE A 69 6.01 5.46 -7.70
CA ILE A 69 6.60 4.19 -8.14
C ILE A 69 7.87 3.97 -7.31
N PRO A 70 7.96 2.89 -6.51
CA PRO A 70 9.19 2.57 -5.77
C PRO A 70 10.41 2.56 -6.70
N LYS A 71 11.52 3.14 -6.24
CA LYS A 71 12.80 3.03 -6.96
C LYS A 71 13.34 1.61 -6.86
N ASP A 72 14.20 1.27 -7.81
CA ASP A 72 14.84 -0.05 -7.88
C ASP A 72 15.61 -0.35 -6.59
N GLY A 73 15.43 -1.56 -6.05
CA GLY A 73 16.01 -1.98 -4.76
C GLY A 73 15.25 -1.52 -3.52
N ASN A 74 14.25 -0.63 -3.65
CA ASN A 74 13.39 -0.26 -2.54
C ASN A 74 12.10 -1.10 -2.56
N VAL A 75 11.63 -1.47 -1.37
CA VAL A 75 10.35 -2.14 -1.17
C VAL A 75 9.57 -1.30 -0.18
N ILE A 76 8.48 -0.71 -0.64
CA ILE A 76 7.57 0.05 0.22
C ILE A 76 6.56 -0.94 0.80
N THR A 77 6.55 -1.07 2.12
CA THR A 77 5.62 -1.92 2.87
C THR A 77 4.68 -1.10 3.75
N LYS A 78 4.88 0.21 3.85
CA LYS A 78 4.01 1.12 4.61
C LYS A 78 3.78 2.41 3.86
N VAL A 79 2.54 2.90 3.91
CA VAL A 79 2.13 4.18 3.32
C VAL A 79 1.41 5.00 4.38
N VAL A 80 1.84 6.25 4.56
CA VAL A 80 1.30 7.18 5.56
C VAL A 80 0.94 8.52 4.91
N ASP A 81 0.06 9.27 5.55
CA ASP A 81 -0.26 10.68 5.29
C ASP A 81 0.10 11.47 6.55
N GLY A 82 1.35 11.92 6.63
CA GLY A 82 1.94 12.46 7.84
C GLY A 82 1.94 11.43 8.97
N THR A 83 1.15 11.67 10.02
CA THR A 83 1.03 10.76 11.17
C THR A 83 -0.03 9.67 10.98
N LEU A 84 -0.83 9.72 9.92
CA LEU A 84 -1.93 8.80 9.69
C LEU A 84 -1.47 7.62 8.83
N THR A 85 -1.54 6.40 9.35
CA THR A 85 -1.28 5.20 8.55
C THR A 85 -2.44 4.99 7.58
N ILE A 86 -2.13 4.89 6.28
CA ILE A 86 -3.10 4.52 5.24
C ILE A 86 -3.09 3.01 5.07
N TRP A 87 -1.90 2.43 4.95
CA TRP A 87 -1.72 1.01 4.69
C TRP A 87 -0.41 0.51 5.26
N GLU A 88 -0.43 -0.74 5.71
CA GLU A 88 0.72 -1.49 6.15
C GLU A 88 0.57 -2.91 5.57
N GLY A 89 1.54 -3.30 4.75
CA GLY A 89 1.55 -4.58 4.05
C GLY A 89 1.80 -5.74 5.00
N GLN A 90 1.27 -6.89 4.63
CA GLN A 90 1.57 -8.15 5.32
C GLN A 90 2.97 -8.65 5.00
N GLU A 91 3.37 -9.76 5.63
CA GLU A 91 4.66 -10.39 5.38
C GLU A 91 4.84 -10.70 3.88
N ASN A 92 5.96 -10.26 3.31
CA ASN A 92 6.27 -10.37 1.88
C ASN A 92 5.33 -9.60 0.92
N GLU A 93 4.43 -8.76 1.44
CA GLU A 93 3.58 -7.88 0.63
C GLU A 93 4.27 -6.53 0.39
N GLY A 94 4.81 -6.35 -0.82
CA GLY A 94 5.43 -5.10 -1.23
C GLY A 94 4.51 -4.28 -2.14
N CYS A 95 4.63 -2.96 -2.11
CA CYS A 95 3.98 -2.10 -3.07
C CYS A 95 4.63 -2.20 -4.47
N LYS A 96 3.80 -2.24 -5.52
CA LYS A 96 4.17 -2.08 -6.92
C LYS A 96 4.11 -0.61 -7.34
N TYR A 97 3.01 0.08 -7.06
CA TYR A 97 2.87 1.53 -7.21
C TYR A 97 1.65 2.03 -6.42
N ILE A 98 1.64 3.33 -6.12
CA ILE A 98 0.55 4.01 -5.40
C ILE A 98 0.00 5.12 -6.27
N LYS A 99 -1.32 5.15 -6.49
CA LYS A 99 -2.02 6.27 -7.12
C LYS A 99 -2.82 7.02 -6.07
N VAL A 100 -2.62 8.33 -5.99
CA VAL A 100 -3.35 9.24 -5.10
C VAL A 100 -4.15 10.20 -5.95
N THR A 101 -5.48 10.13 -5.88
CA THR A 101 -6.36 11.11 -6.51
C THR A 101 -6.53 12.31 -5.58
N LEU A 102 -6.47 13.50 -6.15
CA LEU A 102 -6.62 14.75 -5.43
C LEU A 102 -8.01 15.34 -5.67
N ASN A 103 -8.58 15.96 -4.64
CA ASN A 103 -9.73 16.83 -4.73
C ASN A 103 -9.32 18.19 -4.15
N ASN A 104 -9.44 19.27 -4.92
CA ASN A 104 -8.94 20.60 -4.54
C ASN A 104 -7.49 20.58 -4.02
N ASN A 105 -6.59 19.91 -4.76
CA ASN A 105 -5.18 19.68 -4.42
C ASN A 105 -4.91 18.88 -3.13
N GLN A 106 -5.93 18.34 -2.46
CA GLN A 106 -5.78 17.51 -1.27
C GLN A 106 -6.01 16.03 -1.59
N PRO A 107 -5.24 15.09 -0.99
CA PRO A 107 -5.48 13.66 -1.15
C PRO A 107 -6.91 13.27 -0.73
N ARG A 108 -7.63 12.60 -1.64
CA ARG A 108 -8.99 12.10 -1.37
C ARG A 108 -9.07 10.58 -1.44
N HIS A 109 -8.44 9.98 -2.44
CA HIS A 109 -8.44 8.54 -2.66
C HIS A 109 -7.02 8.02 -2.84
N VAL A 110 -6.73 6.87 -2.25
CA VAL A 110 -5.45 6.17 -2.42
C VAL A 110 -5.70 4.77 -2.92
N PHE A 111 -5.00 4.40 -3.99
CA PHE A 111 -5.00 3.08 -4.59
C PHE A 111 -3.60 2.51 -4.47
N ILE A 112 -3.46 1.38 -3.79
CA ILE A 112 -2.17 0.70 -3.59
C ILE A 112 -2.22 -0.60 -4.34
N PHE A 113 -1.32 -0.73 -5.31
CA PHE A 113 -1.16 -1.95 -6.07
C PHE A 113 -0.03 -2.76 -5.44
N THR A 114 -0.32 -3.95 -4.94
CA THR A 114 0.66 -4.79 -4.23
C THR A 114 1.28 -5.83 -5.16
N LYS A 115 2.44 -6.36 -4.76
CA LYS A 115 3.14 -7.47 -5.41
C LYS A 115 2.84 -8.73 -4.59
N GLY A 116 2.52 -9.84 -5.26
CA GLY A 116 2.45 -11.16 -4.63
C GLY A 116 1.12 -11.55 -4.00
N SER A 117 0.10 -10.69 -4.02
CA SER A 117 -1.25 -11.03 -3.55
C SER A 117 -2.16 -11.43 -4.72
N VAL A 118 -3.21 -12.23 -4.46
CA VAL A 118 -4.29 -12.43 -5.44
C VAL A 118 -5.16 -11.16 -5.53
N GLU A 119 -5.25 -10.42 -4.42
CA GLU A 119 -5.90 -9.11 -4.32
C GLU A 119 -4.87 -7.98 -4.46
N ASN A 120 -4.45 -7.73 -5.69
CA ASN A 120 -3.39 -6.76 -5.99
C ASN A 120 -3.80 -5.29 -5.87
N LEU A 121 -4.98 -4.98 -5.33
CA LEU A 121 -5.48 -3.60 -5.22
C LEU A 121 -6.15 -3.37 -3.87
N LYS A 122 -5.59 -2.43 -3.12
CA LYS A 122 -6.18 -1.87 -1.90
C LYS A 122 -6.65 -0.44 -2.19
N TYR A 123 -7.83 -0.08 -1.71
CA TYR A 123 -8.45 1.22 -1.95
C TYR A 123 -8.79 1.87 -0.61
N PHE A 124 -8.44 3.15 -0.47
CA PHE A 124 -8.70 3.94 0.74
C PHE A 124 -9.33 5.28 0.37
N ASP A 125 -10.37 5.67 1.12
CA ASP A 125 -11.02 6.98 1.03
C ASP A 125 -10.73 7.79 2.30
N LYS A 126 -10.42 9.07 2.12
CA LYS A 126 -10.18 10.00 3.23
C LYS A 126 -11.51 10.57 3.72
N ASN A 127 -11.86 10.30 4.98
CA ASN A 127 -13.02 10.89 5.63
C ASN A 127 -12.57 11.73 6.84
N GLY A 128 -12.45 13.04 6.65
CA GLY A 128 -11.89 13.93 7.65
C GLY A 128 -10.42 13.62 7.95
N ASN A 129 -10.14 13.23 9.19
CA ASN A 129 -8.79 12.91 9.67
C ASN A 129 -8.48 11.40 9.71
N GLU A 130 -9.27 10.60 9.00
CA GLU A 130 -9.09 9.15 8.95
C GLU A 130 -9.08 8.65 7.51
N TRP A 131 -8.34 7.57 7.29
CA TRP A 131 -8.38 6.79 6.07
C TRP A 131 -9.15 5.51 6.32
N LYS A 132 -10.11 5.20 5.47
CA LYS A 132 -10.91 3.98 5.56
C LYS A 132 -10.70 3.14 4.32
N GLU A 133 -10.35 1.87 4.53
CA GLU A 133 -10.31 0.90 3.44
C GLU A 133 -11.73 0.72 2.88
N GLY A 134 -11.88 0.85 1.58
CA GLY A 134 -13.13 0.66 0.87
C GLY A 134 -13.11 -0.61 0.02
N GLY A 135 -14.29 -1.02 -0.45
CA GLY A 135 -14.39 -2.09 -1.44
C GLY A 135 -13.76 -1.71 -2.78
N ARG A 136 -13.54 -2.71 -3.65
CA ARG A 136 -13.06 -2.45 -5.01
C ARG A 136 -13.98 -1.42 -5.67
N PRO A 137 -13.43 -0.35 -6.28
CA PRO A 137 -14.22 0.55 -7.09
C PRO A 137 -14.94 -0.29 -8.14
N ARG A 138 -16.27 -0.17 -8.23
CA ARG A 138 -17.03 -0.84 -9.28
C ARG A 138 -16.61 -0.17 -10.60
N ASP A 139 -16.02 -0.94 -11.50
CA ASP A 139 -15.71 -0.44 -12.85
C ASP A 139 -17.03 -0.10 -13.55
N SER A 140 -17.37 1.19 -13.62
CA SER A 140 -18.57 1.68 -14.29
C SER A 140 -18.39 1.76 -15.82
N SER A 141 -17.51 0.94 -16.40
CA SER A 141 -17.15 0.96 -17.82
C SER A 141 -17.45 -0.34 -18.56
N THR A 142 -18.22 -1.26 -17.99
CA THR A 142 -18.66 -2.49 -18.68
C THR A 142 -20.18 -2.54 -18.87
N ASP A 143 -20.80 -1.41 -19.20
CA ASP A 143 -22.16 -1.38 -19.75
C ASP A 143 -22.07 -0.67 -21.10
N ASN A 144 -21.92 -1.46 -22.16
CA ASN A 144 -22.20 -1.17 -23.59
C ASN A 144 -21.15 -1.82 -24.50
N GLN A 145 -21.24 -3.14 -24.64
CA GLN A 145 -21.15 -3.87 -25.92
C GLN A 145 -21.03 -5.36 -25.60
N THR A 146 -22.14 -6.09 -25.64
CA THR A 146 -22.29 -7.42 -26.27
C THR A 146 -23.79 -7.78 -26.24
N GLN A 147 -24.58 -7.08 -27.04
CA GLN A 147 -25.75 -7.67 -27.68
C GLN A 147 -25.59 -7.38 -29.17
N ASN A 148 -24.91 -8.30 -29.85
CA ASN A 148 -25.07 -8.64 -31.27
C ASN A 148 -23.80 -9.30 -31.77
N SER A 149 -23.72 -10.62 -31.58
CA SER A 149 -23.25 -11.52 -32.63
C SER A 149 -23.36 -12.96 -32.14
N GLU A 150 -23.69 -13.85 -33.07
CA GLU A 150 -23.61 -15.30 -32.97
C GLU A 150 -24.85 -16.02 -32.43
N SER A 151 -25.97 -15.78 -33.11
CA SER A 151 -26.75 -16.90 -33.61
C SER A 151 -26.00 -17.58 -34.76
N THR A 152 -25.27 -18.66 -34.48
CA THR A 152 -25.23 -19.83 -35.38
C THR A 152 -24.67 -21.08 -34.71
N LYS A 153 -25.51 -22.12 -34.77
CA LYS A 153 -25.19 -23.54 -34.99
C LYS A 153 -24.76 -24.38 -33.78
N SER A 154 -25.66 -25.25 -33.32
CA SER A 154 -25.62 -26.67 -33.70
C SER A 154 -26.60 -27.47 -32.83
N GLU A 155 -27.66 -27.97 -33.45
CA GLU A 155 -28.48 -29.06 -32.93
C GLU A 155 -27.64 -30.34 -32.78
N LYS A 156 -27.67 -30.98 -31.59
CA LYS A 156 -27.79 -32.44 -31.45
C LYS A 156 -28.06 -32.80 -29.99
N GLY A 157 -29.26 -33.29 -29.69
CA GLY A 157 -29.64 -33.79 -28.38
C GLY A 157 -31.05 -34.38 -28.40
N THR A 158 -31.09 -35.68 -28.60
CA THR A 158 -32.24 -36.58 -28.81
C THR A 158 -33.20 -36.72 -27.62
N ASN A 159 -34.49 -36.81 -27.99
CA ASN A 159 -35.57 -37.68 -27.51
C ASN A 159 -35.90 -37.76 -26.01
N ASN A 160 -37.17 -37.48 -25.66
CA ASN A 160 -38.18 -38.51 -25.39
C ASN A 160 -39.53 -37.88 -24.96
N ASP A 161 -40.58 -38.21 -25.72
CA ASP A 161 -41.92 -38.68 -25.30
C ASP A 161 -42.60 -38.09 -24.05
N ASN A 162 -43.75 -37.43 -24.25
CA ASN A 162 -45.08 -38.07 -24.16
C ASN A 162 -46.23 -37.04 -24.11
N SER A 163 -47.30 -37.38 -24.86
CA SER A 163 -48.74 -37.14 -24.61
C SER A 163 -49.19 -35.71 -24.22
N GLU A 164 -50.24 -35.10 -24.78
CA GLU A 164 -51.54 -35.66 -25.15
C GLU A 164 -52.40 -34.55 -25.78
N HIS A 165 -53.52 -34.95 -26.37
CA HIS A 165 -54.72 -34.16 -26.67
C HIS A 165 -54.88 -33.56 -28.09
N ASN A 166 -55.33 -34.46 -28.98
CA ASN A 166 -56.19 -34.13 -30.11
C ASN A 166 -57.50 -33.45 -29.66
N ARG A 167 -57.94 -32.41 -30.38
CA ARG A 167 -59.35 -32.33 -30.81
C ARG A 167 -59.58 -31.39 -32.01
N SER A 168 -60.20 -31.99 -33.03
CA SER A 168 -61.25 -31.44 -33.90
C SER A 168 -60.88 -30.47 -35.04
N LYS A 169 -60.70 -31.05 -36.25
CA LYS A 169 -61.54 -30.95 -37.48
C LYS A 169 -62.02 -29.54 -38.01
N PRO A 170 -62.45 -29.42 -39.29
CA PRO A 170 -61.73 -28.66 -40.33
C PRO A 170 -62.68 -27.72 -41.12
N GLU A 171 -62.25 -27.34 -42.34
CA GLU A 171 -63.02 -26.73 -43.45
C GLU A 171 -63.38 -25.26 -43.21
N SER A 172 -63.43 -24.34 -44.16
CA SER A 172 -63.63 -24.28 -45.63
C SER A 172 -63.48 -22.77 -45.95
N ILE A 173 -63.22 -22.21 -47.13
CA ILE A 173 -63.17 -22.53 -48.57
C ILE A 173 -62.16 -21.53 -49.14
#